data_AF-A0A6I5KS08-F1
#
_entry.id   AF-A0A6I5KS08-F1
#
_cell.length_a   1.000
_cell.length_b   1.000
_cell.length_c   1.000
_cell.angle_alpha   90.00
_cell.angle_beta   90.00
_cell.angle_gamma   90.00
#
_symmetry.space_group_name_H-M   'P 1'
#
loop_
_entity.id
_entity.type
_entity.pdbx_description
1 polymer ?
#
loop_
_entity_poly.entity_id
_entity_poly.type
_entity_poly.pdbx_seq_one_letter_code
_entity_poly.pdbx_strand_id
1 'polypeptide(L)'
;MDSKKYLDDISQIKDLMNRSSRFISLSGLSGILAGIYAIIGSLVAYFFLLPGVDDYVTLHNRNFKLIMGILILVAVLSFVTAYLLTTRKAKKNNEKIWDDTTKRLLVNFFVPLVTGGIYILIKLNSQHYGLTASLMLIFYGLALVNASKYTIGTVKYLGYTQIVLGLICAAFPGYGFWFWVLGFGILHIVYGSIMYLKEDKA
;
A
#
# COMPACT_ATOMS: atom_id res chain seq x y z
N MET A 1 -49.64 6.70 2.03
CA MET A 1 -48.23 6.97 1.70
C MET A 1 -47.43 5.78 2.20
N ASP A 2 -46.82 5.03 1.28
CA ASP A 2 -46.30 3.69 1.56
C ASP A 2 -44.97 3.78 2.33
N SER A 3 -44.97 3.46 3.63
CA SER A 3 -43.79 3.60 4.52
C SER A 3 -42.56 2.85 4.02
N LYS A 4 -42.78 1.77 3.25
CA LYS A 4 -41.73 0.98 2.61
C LYS A 4 -40.98 1.78 1.53
N LYS A 5 -41.67 2.67 0.82
CA LYS A 5 -41.09 3.53 -0.22
C LYS A 5 -40.18 4.62 0.38
N TYR A 6 -40.55 5.16 1.55
CA TYR A 6 -39.69 6.10 2.29
C TYR A 6 -38.39 5.47 2.77
N LEU A 7 -38.44 4.23 3.26
CA LEU A 7 -37.23 3.51 3.67
C LEU A 7 -36.32 3.23 2.48
N ASP A 8 -36.89 2.91 1.32
CA ASP A 8 -36.15 2.67 0.09
C ASP A 8 -35.52 3.95 -0.46
N ASP A 9 -36.25 5.07 -0.47
CA ASP A 9 -35.74 6.38 -0.86
C ASP A 9 -34.60 6.84 0.08
N ILE A 10 -34.73 6.66 1.40
CA ILE A 10 -33.65 6.96 2.36
C ILE A 10 -32.43 6.07 2.11
N SER A 11 -32.64 4.79 1.77
CA SER A 11 -31.56 3.85 1.41
C SER A 11 -30.82 4.32 0.15
N GLN A 12 -31.56 4.72 -0.89
CA GLN A 12 -31.01 5.25 -2.14
C GLN A 12 -30.25 6.57 -1.92
N ILE A 13 -30.78 7.49 -1.12
CA ILE A 13 -30.09 8.75 -0.76
C ILE A 13 -28.80 8.44 0.01
N LYS A 14 -28.82 7.48 0.94
CA LYS A 14 -27.60 7.05 1.66
C LYS A 14 -26.58 6.41 0.72
N ASP A 15 -27.00 5.60 -0.26
CA ASP A 15 -26.08 5.01 -1.23
C ASP A 15 -25.47 6.06 -2.15
N LEU A 16 -26.28 7.00 -2.66
CA LEU A 16 -25.82 8.15 -3.44
C LEU A 16 -24.81 9.01 -2.65
N MET A 17 -25.11 9.29 -1.38
CA MET A 17 -24.22 10.05 -0.50
C MET A 17 -22.90 9.29 -0.18
N ASN A 18 -22.96 7.97 -0.02
CA ASN A 18 -21.77 7.14 0.20
C ASN A 18 -20.88 7.08 -1.05
N ARG A 19 -21.48 7.05 -2.25
CA ARG A 19 -20.76 7.05 -3.53
C ARG A 19 -20.19 8.41 -3.88
N SER A 20 -20.89 9.51 -3.58
CA SER A 20 -20.41 10.87 -3.86
C SER A 20 -19.29 11.34 -2.92
N SER A 21 -19.12 10.69 -1.76
CA SER A 21 -18.12 11.05 -0.75
C SER A 21 -16.89 10.14 -0.71
N ARG A 22 -16.81 9.11 -1.57
CA ARG A 22 -15.73 8.12 -1.58
C ARG A 22 -15.21 7.85 -2.98
N PHE A 23 -13.89 7.74 -3.10
CA PHE A 23 -13.20 7.43 -4.34
C PHE A 23 -13.44 5.95 -4.75
N ILE A 24 -14.08 5.74 -5.90
CA ILE A 24 -14.60 4.44 -6.35
C ILE A 24 -13.56 3.65 -7.17
N SER A 25 -12.59 4.33 -7.81
CA SER A 25 -11.90 3.77 -8.98
C SER A 25 -10.48 3.24 -8.77
N LEU A 26 -10.06 2.85 -7.56
CA LEU A 26 -8.78 2.13 -7.44
C LEU A 26 -8.82 0.86 -8.31
N SER A 27 -7.74 0.55 -9.02
CA SER A 27 -7.67 -0.64 -9.89
C SER A 27 -7.02 -1.81 -9.16
N GLY A 28 -7.72 -2.95 -9.02
CA GLY A 28 -7.16 -4.16 -8.43
C GLY A 28 -5.89 -4.66 -9.12
N LEU A 29 -5.80 -4.46 -10.45
CA LEU A 29 -4.61 -4.80 -11.25
C LEU A 29 -3.36 -4.04 -10.78
N SER A 30 -3.52 -2.81 -10.27
CA SER A 30 -2.39 -2.04 -9.71
C SER A 30 -1.80 -2.70 -8.46
N GLY A 31 -2.62 -3.31 -7.62
CA GLY A 31 -2.16 -4.05 -6.44
C GLY A 31 -1.40 -5.32 -6.82
N ILE A 32 -1.87 -6.04 -7.84
CA ILE A 32 -1.18 -7.23 -8.36
C ILE A 32 0.21 -6.85 -8.89
N LEU A 33 0.28 -5.80 -9.72
CA LEU A 33 1.55 -5.33 -10.28
C LEU A 33 2.50 -4.83 -9.19
N ALA A 34 2.03 -4.07 -8.22
CA ALA A 34 2.86 -3.62 -7.09
C ALA A 34 3.49 -4.81 -6.34
N GLY A 35 2.71 -5.86 -6.10
CA GLY A 35 3.21 -7.08 -5.46
C GLY A 35 4.22 -7.84 -6.32
N ILE A 36 4.01 -7.92 -7.64
CA ILE A 36 4.98 -8.50 -8.58
C ILE A 36 6.29 -7.71 -8.56
N TYR A 37 6.23 -6.38 -8.59
CA TYR A 37 7.42 -5.52 -8.53
C TYR A 37 8.19 -5.72 -7.22
N ALA A 38 7.48 -5.82 -6.10
CA ALA A 38 8.09 -6.11 -4.80
C ALA A 38 8.79 -7.48 -4.79
N ILE A 39 8.16 -8.53 -5.32
CA ILE A 39 8.77 -9.86 -5.39
C ILE A 39 10.02 -9.85 -6.28
N ILE A 40 9.94 -9.28 -7.48
CA ILE A 40 11.09 -9.19 -8.39
C ILE A 40 12.22 -8.39 -7.74
N GLY A 41 11.92 -7.23 -7.16
CA GLY A 41 12.91 -6.41 -6.45
C GLY A 41 13.57 -7.17 -5.30
N SER A 42 12.79 -7.94 -4.54
CA SER A 42 13.30 -8.75 -3.44
C SER A 42 14.18 -9.91 -3.91
N LEU A 43 13.84 -10.57 -5.02
CA LEU A 43 14.65 -11.64 -5.61
C LEU A 43 16.00 -11.10 -6.08
N VAL A 44 16.00 -9.95 -6.77
CA VAL A 44 17.23 -9.28 -7.19
C VAL A 44 18.09 -8.91 -5.97
N ALA A 45 17.48 -8.36 -4.92
CA ALA A 45 18.21 -8.06 -3.69
C ALA A 45 18.77 -9.33 -3.03
N TYR A 46 17.99 -10.41 -2.99
CA TYR A 46 18.38 -11.67 -2.37
C TYR A 46 19.57 -12.33 -3.05
N PHE A 47 19.57 -12.42 -4.37
CA PHE A 47 20.64 -13.12 -5.11
C PHE A 47 21.91 -12.29 -5.28
N PHE A 48 21.81 -10.96 -5.35
CA PHE A 48 22.94 -10.12 -5.77
C PHE A 48 23.46 -9.18 -4.68
N LEU A 49 22.67 -8.87 -3.65
CA LEU A 49 22.98 -7.76 -2.74
C LEU A 49 23.01 -8.16 -1.26
N LEU A 50 22.29 -9.21 -0.86
CA LEU A 50 22.38 -9.73 0.48
C LEU A 50 23.71 -10.49 0.66
N PRO A 51 24.54 -10.12 1.63
CA PRO A 51 25.74 -10.88 1.94
C PRO A 51 25.37 -12.26 2.52
N GLY A 52 26.34 -13.18 2.54
CA GLY A 52 26.20 -14.47 3.23
C GLY A 52 25.93 -14.31 4.73
N VAL A 53 25.58 -15.42 5.39
CA VAL A 53 24.99 -15.53 6.74
C VAL A 53 25.73 -14.75 7.85
N ASP A 54 27.00 -14.38 7.65
CA ASP A 54 27.86 -13.77 8.69
C ASP A 54 28.13 -12.25 8.53
N ASP A 55 27.56 -11.56 7.53
CA ASP A 55 27.87 -10.14 7.29
C ASP A 55 26.64 -9.21 7.40
N TYR A 56 26.83 -8.04 8.01
CA TYR A 56 25.75 -7.06 8.21
C TYR A 56 25.78 -5.96 7.14
N VAL A 57 24.61 -5.64 6.56
CA VAL A 57 24.49 -4.53 5.61
C VAL A 57 24.50 -3.19 6.34
N THR A 58 25.66 -2.52 6.35
CA THR A 58 25.86 -1.17 6.91
C THR A 58 25.57 -0.05 5.89
N LEU A 59 25.26 1.17 6.35
CA LEU A 59 24.92 2.33 5.49
C LEU A 59 25.97 2.67 4.42
N HIS A 60 27.25 2.43 4.71
CA HIS A 60 28.36 2.77 3.82
C HIS A 60 28.63 1.69 2.77
N ASN A 61 27.96 0.55 2.85
CA ASN A 61 28.12 -0.53 1.90
C ASN A 61 27.46 -0.17 0.55
N ARG A 62 28.15 -0.46 -0.57
CA ARG A 62 27.60 -0.32 -1.92
C ARG A 62 26.27 -1.08 -2.05
N ASN A 63 26.17 -2.24 -1.40
CA ASN A 63 24.97 -3.07 -1.42
C ASN A 63 23.77 -2.36 -0.79
N PHE A 64 23.97 -1.59 0.29
CA PHE A 64 22.89 -0.82 0.93
C PHE A 64 22.31 0.22 -0.02
N LYS A 65 23.18 0.98 -0.72
CA LYS A 65 22.75 1.98 -1.71
C LYS A 65 21.96 1.34 -2.87
N LEU A 66 22.39 0.16 -3.32
CA LEU A 66 21.69 -0.58 -4.37
C LEU A 66 20.33 -1.10 -3.89
N ILE A 67 20.22 -1.63 -2.67
CA ILE A 67 18.95 -2.05 -2.07
C ILE A 67 17.99 -0.86 -1.95
N MET A 68 18.48 0.29 -1.47
CA MET A 68 17.67 1.51 -1.40
C MET A 68 17.20 1.95 -2.80
N GLY A 69 18.07 1.87 -3.81
CA GLY A 69 17.72 2.12 -5.21
C GLY A 69 16.61 1.20 -5.72
N ILE A 70 16.67 -0.10 -5.40
CA ILE A 70 15.61 -1.07 -5.74
C ILE A 70 14.29 -0.71 -5.04
N LEU A 71 14.33 -0.39 -3.74
CA LEU A 71 13.13 -0.01 -2.99
C LEU A 71 12.46 1.23 -3.59
N ILE A 72 13.24 2.26 -3.93
CA ILE A 72 12.75 3.47 -4.60
C ILE A 72 12.17 3.12 -5.96
N LEU A 73 12.85 2.28 -6.75
CA LEU A 73 12.38 1.88 -8.06
C LEU A 73 11.04 1.13 -7.98
N VAL A 74 10.92 0.17 -7.06
CA VAL A 74 9.67 -0.57 -6.82
C VAL A 74 8.55 0.38 -6.40
N ALA A 75 8.83 1.34 -5.51
CA ALA A 75 7.85 2.32 -5.07
C ALA A 75 7.38 3.23 -6.22
N VAL A 76 8.31 3.74 -7.03
CA VAL A 76 8.00 4.59 -8.19
C VAL A 76 7.19 3.82 -9.23
N LEU A 77 7.61 2.61 -9.60
CA LEU A 77 6.87 1.77 -10.55
C LEU A 77 5.46 1.48 -10.06
N SER A 78 5.30 1.11 -8.78
CA SER A 78 4.00 0.82 -8.17
C SER A 78 3.10 2.05 -8.15
N PHE A 79 3.64 3.23 -7.82
CA PHE A 79 2.87 4.47 -7.80
C PHE A 79 2.44 4.89 -9.21
N VAL A 80 3.35 4.83 -10.19
CA VAL A 80 3.06 5.19 -11.58
C VAL A 80 2.01 4.24 -12.17
N THR A 81 2.11 2.92 -11.95
CA THR A 81 1.09 1.98 -12.45
C THR A 81 -0.25 2.16 -11.76
N ALA A 82 -0.26 2.39 -10.44
CA ALA A 82 -1.48 2.71 -9.72
C ALA A 82 -2.15 3.96 -10.28
N TYR A 83 -1.40 5.04 -10.50
CA TYR A 83 -1.91 6.27 -11.09
C TYR A 83 -2.47 6.05 -12.51
N LEU A 84 -1.72 5.40 -13.39
CA LEU A 84 -2.12 5.19 -14.79
C LEU A 84 -3.37 4.30 -14.91
N LEU A 85 -3.41 3.17 -14.19
CA LEU A 85 -4.54 2.23 -14.26
C LEU A 85 -5.79 2.80 -13.62
N THR A 86 -5.66 3.46 -12.47
CA THR A 86 -6.76 4.16 -11.80
C THR A 86 -7.31 5.28 -12.69
N THR A 87 -6.44 6.06 -13.34
CA THR A 87 -6.83 7.12 -14.29
C THR A 87 -7.59 6.55 -15.48
N ARG A 88 -7.08 5.46 -16.08
CA ARG A 88 -7.76 4.79 -17.21
C ARG A 88 -9.15 4.28 -16.81
N LYS A 89 -9.26 3.70 -15.60
CA LYS A 89 -10.52 3.18 -15.07
C LYS A 89 -11.54 4.28 -14.77
N ALA A 90 -11.12 5.34 -14.09
CA ALA A 90 -11.97 6.49 -13.82
C ALA A 90 -12.50 7.12 -15.11
N LYS A 91 -11.65 7.25 -16.15
CA LYS A 91 -12.07 7.75 -17.47
C LYS A 91 -13.08 6.82 -18.14
N LYS A 92 -12.93 5.49 -18.03
CA LYS A 92 -13.90 4.51 -18.54
C LYS A 92 -15.26 4.63 -17.84
N ASN A 93 -15.26 4.98 -16.55
CA ASN A 93 -16.46 5.10 -15.73
C ASN A 93 -17.05 6.52 -15.70
N ASN A 94 -16.53 7.47 -16.49
CA ASN A 94 -16.90 8.89 -16.46
C ASN A 94 -16.77 9.55 -15.08
N GLU A 95 -15.84 9.07 -14.24
CA GLU A 95 -15.54 9.64 -12.92
C GLU A 95 -14.42 10.69 -13.02
N LYS A 96 -14.52 11.75 -12.19
CA LYS A 96 -13.44 12.72 -12.04
C LYS A 96 -12.33 12.14 -11.17
N ILE A 97 -11.12 12.02 -11.73
CA ILE A 97 -9.94 11.50 -11.01
C ILE A 97 -9.48 12.46 -9.90
N TRP A 98 -9.61 13.76 -10.14
CA TRP A 98 -9.07 14.81 -9.28
C TRP A 98 -10.19 15.64 -8.63
N ASP A 99 -10.93 15.00 -7.73
CA ASP A 99 -11.92 15.66 -6.89
C ASP A 99 -11.40 15.88 -5.46
N ASP A 100 -12.20 16.51 -4.61
CA ASP A 100 -11.82 16.77 -3.23
C ASP A 100 -11.68 15.49 -2.40
N THR A 101 -12.34 14.41 -2.81
CA THR A 101 -12.22 13.08 -2.21
C THR A 101 -10.84 12.48 -2.46
N THR A 102 -10.35 12.53 -3.70
CA THR A 102 -8.98 12.10 -4.07
C THR A 102 -7.93 12.89 -3.30
N LYS A 103 -8.09 14.23 -3.20
CA LYS A 103 -7.14 15.05 -2.43
C LYS A 103 -7.11 14.64 -0.96
N ARG A 104 -8.28 14.45 -0.34
CA ARG A 104 -8.39 14.00 1.06
C ARG A 104 -7.77 12.62 1.25
N LEU A 105 -8.01 11.69 0.31
CA LEU A 105 -7.39 10.36 0.32
C LEU A 105 -5.87 10.47 0.29
N LEU A 106 -5.31 11.22 -0.66
CA LEU A 106 -3.86 11.38 -0.81
C LEU A 106 -3.23 12.03 0.41
N VAL A 107 -3.81 13.10 0.96
CA VAL A 107 -3.29 13.74 2.17
C VAL A 107 -3.28 12.75 3.35
N ASN A 108 -4.37 12.02 3.56
CA ASN A 108 -4.46 11.06 4.66
C ASN A 108 -3.55 9.83 4.47
N PHE A 109 -3.24 9.47 3.22
CA PHE A 109 -2.26 8.46 2.89
C PHE A 109 -0.82 8.95 3.12
N PHE A 110 -0.49 10.14 2.62
CA PHE A 110 0.88 10.65 2.67
C PHE A 110 1.30 11.10 4.06
N VAL A 111 0.39 11.56 4.93
CA VAL A 111 0.75 12.00 6.28
C VAL A 111 1.47 10.87 7.06
N PRO A 112 0.88 9.68 7.28
CA PRO A 112 1.60 8.59 7.96
C PRO A 112 2.82 8.08 7.18
N LEU A 113 2.73 8.02 5.84
CA LEU A 113 3.78 7.48 4.99
C LEU A 113 5.05 8.36 5.03
N VAL A 114 4.90 9.67 4.89
CA VAL A 114 6.02 10.62 4.91
C VAL A 114 6.61 10.73 6.32
N THR A 115 5.76 10.83 7.35
CA THR A 115 6.23 10.82 8.75
C THR A 115 7.03 9.55 9.06
N GLY A 116 6.51 8.39 8.64
CA GLY A 116 7.19 7.11 8.79
C GLY A 116 8.51 7.02 8.02
N GLY A 117 8.51 7.47 6.76
CA GLY A 117 9.71 7.51 5.92
C GLY A 117 10.81 8.37 6.53
N ILE A 118 10.47 9.58 7.00
CA ILE A 118 11.42 10.46 7.71
C ILE A 118 11.93 9.77 8.97
N TYR A 119 11.05 9.16 9.78
CA TYR A 119 11.45 8.46 11.00
C TYR A 119 12.41 7.30 10.73
N ILE A 120 12.14 6.50 9.69
CA ILE A 120 13.02 5.41 9.26
C ILE A 120 14.39 5.95 8.85
N LEU A 121 14.44 7.04 8.07
CA LEU A 121 15.70 7.67 7.66
C LEU A 121 16.51 8.18 8.86
N ILE A 122 15.85 8.79 9.86
CA ILE A 122 16.49 9.20 11.11
C ILE A 122 17.11 7.99 11.82
N LYS A 123 16.35 6.90 11.97
CA LYS A 123 16.83 5.67 12.63
C LYS A 123 17.98 5.00 11.89
N LEU A 124 17.92 4.96 10.56
CA LEU A 124 19.01 4.49 9.71
C LEU A 124 20.27 5.33 9.94
N ASN A 125 20.15 6.66 9.96
CA ASN A 125 21.29 7.55 10.24
C ASN A 125 21.93 7.27 11.61
N SER A 126 21.11 6.94 12.62
CA SER A 126 21.56 6.49 13.94
C SER A 126 22.07 5.04 13.99
N GLN A 127 22.34 4.38 12.86
CA GLN A 127 22.84 3.00 12.76
C GLN A 127 21.89 1.90 13.28
N HIS A 128 20.58 2.19 13.40
CA HIS A 128 19.58 1.21 13.83
C HIS A 128 18.83 0.60 12.63
N TYR A 129 19.40 -0.45 12.03
CA TYR A 129 18.89 -1.02 10.77
C TYR A 129 17.79 -2.08 10.93
N GLY A 130 17.81 -2.83 12.04
CA GLY A 130 17.03 -4.07 12.18
C GLY A 130 15.50 -3.90 12.14
N LEU A 131 14.99 -2.70 12.41
CA LEU A 131 13.55 -2.41 12.44
C LEU A 131 13.04 -1.74 11.16
N THR A 132 13.87 -1.58 10.14
CA THR A 132 13.49 -0.85 8.91
C THR A 132 12.27 -1.48 8.24
N ALA A 133 12.27 -2.79 8.06
CA ALA A 133 11.17 -3.51 7.42
C ALA A 133 9.87 -3.45 8.24
N SER A 134 9.95 -3.61 9.57
CA SER A 134 8.76 -3.54 10.43
C SER A 134 8.16 -2.14 10.42
N LEU A 135 8.99 -1.09 10.50
CA LEU A 135 8.53 0.29 10.42
C LEU A 135 7.89 0.60 9.07
N MET A 136 8.46 0.12 7.96
CA MET A 136 7.85 0.27 6.63
C MET A 136 6.45 -0.34 6.58
N LEU A 137 6.29 -1.58 7.07
CA LEU A 137 4.99 -2.27 7.11
C LEU A 137 3.97 -1.54 7.98
N ILE A 138 4.38 -1.08 9.17
CA ILE A 138 3.50 -0.39 10.13
C ILE A 138 3.05 0.96 9.55
N PHE A 139 3.97 1.82 9.13
CA PHE A 139 3.61 3.16 8.63
C PHE A 139 2.84 3.09 7.31
N TYR A 140 3.18 2.15 6.43
CA TYR A 140 2.38 1.89 5.23
C TYR A 140 0.98 1.39 5.57
N GLY A 141 0.86 0.45 6.51
CA GLY A 141 -0.43 -0.06 6.98
C GLY A 141 -1.29 1.04 7.60
N LEU A 142 -0.70 1.93 8.40
CA LEU A 142 -1.38 3.12 8.94
C LEU A 142 -1.80 4.09 7.84
N ALA A 143 -0.95 4.32 6.83
CA ALA A 143 -1.30 5.12 5.66
C ALA A 143 -2.53 4.54 4.93
N LEU A 144 -2.57 3.22 4.71
CA LEU A 144 -3.71 2.54 4.11
C LEU A 144 -4.99 2.65 4.96
N VAL A 145 -4.90 2.40 6.28
CA VAL A 145 -6.06 2.53 7.17
C VAL A 145 -6.60 3.96 7.16
N ASN A 146 -5.74 4.97 7.18
CA ASN A 146 -6.19 6.35 7.18
C ASN A 146 -6.78 6.78 5.83
N ALA A 147 -6.16 6.37 4.72
CA ALA A 147 -6.68 6.59 3.37
C ALA A 147 -8.01 5.86 3.11
N SER A 148 -8.20 4.69 3.75
CA SER A 148 -9.36 3.82 3.51
C SER A 148 -10.72 4.47 3.82
N LYS A 149 -10.73 5.53 4.64
CA LYS A 149 -11.95 6.31 4.96
C LYS A 149 -12.54 7.01 3.74
N TYR A 150 -11.69 7.31 2.75
CA TYR A 150 -12.02 8.08 1.56
C TYR A 150 -12.09 7.23 0.28
N THR A 151 -12.00 5.90 0.40
CA THR A 151 -12.12 4.98 -0.75
C THR A 151 -13.20 3.93 -0.51
N ILE A 152 -13.84 3.48 -1.57
CA ILE A 152 -14.76 2.34 -1.51
C ILE A 152 -13.94 1.07 -1.68
N GLY A 153 -13.87 0.24 -0.64
CA GLY A 153 -13.22 -1.04 -0.77
C GLY A 153 -12.77 -1.66 0.53
N THR A 154 -12.03 -2.75 0.37
CA THR A 154 -11.46 -3.55 1.45
C THR A 154 -10.04 -3.11 1.82
N VAL A 155 -9.58 -1.94 1.34
CA VAL A 155 -8.23 -1.40 1.57
C VAL A 155 -7.85 -1.38 3.06
N LYS A 156 -8.81 -1.07 3.94
CA LYS A 156 -8.62 -1.09 5.40
C LYS A 156 -8.12 -2.44 5.92
N TYR A 157 -8.57 -3.55 5.33
CA TYR A 157 -8.16 -4.89 5.75
C TYR A 157 -6.72 -5.16 5.35
N LEU A 158 -6.29 -4.75 4.14
CA LEU A 158 -4.87 -4.79 3.79
C LEU A 158 -4.04 -3.97 4.77
N GLY A 159 -4.50 -2.75 5.10
CA GLY A 159 -3.84 -1.89 6.09
C GLY A 159 -3.68 -2.55 7.46
N TYR A 160 -4.74 -3.14 8.01
CA TYR A 160 -4.66 -3.87 9.28
C TYR A 160 -3.73 -5.08 9.21
N THR A 161 -3.78 -5.85 8.13
CA THR A 161 -2.87 -7.00 7.96
C THR A 161 -1.41 -6.53 7.91
N GLN A 162 -1.09 -5.42 7.23
CA GLN A 162 0.26 -4.85 7.21
C GLN A 162 0.72 -4.37 8.59
N ILE A 163 -0.17 -3.74 9.37
CA ILE A 163 0.14 -3.31 10.74
C ILE A 163 0.48 -4.52 11.62
N VAL A 164 -0.39 -5.53 11.63
CA VAL A 164 -0.18 -6.77 12.42
C VAL A 164 1.10 -7.45 11.99
N LEU A 165 1.32 -7.60 10.68
CA LEU A 165 2.53 -8.20 10.14
C LEU A 165 3.79 -7.42 10.52
N GLY A 166 3.72 -6.08 10.49
CA GLY A 166 4.80 -5.20 10.90
C GLY A 166 5.11 -5.28 12.39
N LEU A 167 4.09 -5.42 13.25
CA LEU A 167 4.28 -5.64 14.69
C LEU A 167 4.93 -6.99 14.97
N ILE A 168 4.50 -8.06 14.29
CA ILE A 168 5.15 -9.38 14.38
C ILE A 168 6.60 -9.28 13.89
N CYS A 169 6.85 -8.61 12.77
CA CYS A 169 8.19 -8.37 12.25
C CYS A 169 9.09 -7.63 13.25
N ALA A 170 8.54 -6.66 14.00
CA ALA A 170 9.27 -5.95 15.05
C ALA A 170 9.66 -6.85 16.23
N ALA A 171 8.85 -7.87 16.54
CA ALA A 171 9.14 -8.85 17.58
C ALA A 171 10.21 -9.88 17.18
N PHE A 172 10.43 -10.08 15.87
CA PHE A 172 11.42 -11.02 15.33
C PHE A 172 12.47 -10.29 14.46
N PRO A 173 13.32 -9.44 15.07
CA PRO A 173 14.36 -8.72 14.35
C PRO A 173 15.36 -9.72 13.74
N GLY A 174 15.42 -9.74 12.40
CA GLY A 174 16.21 -10.70 11.62
C GLY A 174 15.44 -11.26 10.42
N TYR A 175 14.12 -11.42 10.56
CA TYR A 175 13.24 -11.88 9.47
C TYR A 175 12.65 -10.74 8.64
N GLY A 176 13.17 -9.51 8.80
CA GLY A 176 12.61 -8.31 8.19
C GLY A 176 12.45 -8.40 6.68
N PHE A 177 13.43 -9.00 5.99
CA PHE A 177 13.35 -9.25 4.55
C PHE A 177 12.12 -10.10 4.18
N TRP A 178 11.93 -11.24 4.85
CA TRP A 178 10.82 -12.15 4.56
C TRP A 178 9.46 -11.54 4.88
N PHE A 179 9.35 -10.83 5.99
CA PHE A 179 8.13 -10.09 6.34
C PHE A 179 7.83 -8.98 5.32
N TRP A 180 8.86 -8.32 4.78
CA TRP A 180 8.70 -7.33 3.73
C TRP A 180 8.18 -7.95 2.43
N VAL A 181 8.73 -9.10 2.01
CA VAL A 181 8.25 -9.85 0.81
C VAL A 181 6.82 -10.33 1.00
N LEU A 182 6.49 -10.86 2.17
CA LEU A 182 5.14 -11.29 2.49
C LEU A 182 4.16 -10.11 2.45
N GLY A 183 4.52 -8.99 3.07
CA GLY A 183 3.71 -7.78 3.12
C GLY A 183 3.57 -7.08 1.77
N PHE A 184 4.65 -6.58 1.21
CA PHE A 184 4.63 -5.77 -0.02
C PHE A 184 4.48 -6.62 -1.29
N GLY A 185 4.85 -7.89 -1.26
CA GLY A 185 4.68 -8.82 -2.38
C GLY A 185 3.35 -9.58 -2.30
N ILE A 186 3.33 -10.63 -1.48
CA ILE A 186 2.25 -11.64 -1.49
C ILE A 186 0.90 -11.02 -1.10
N LEU A 187 0.83 -10.27 0.00
CA LEU A 187 -0.45 -9.68 0.44
C LEU A 187 -1.02 -8.69 -0.59
N HIS A 188 -0.15 -7.96 -1.31
CA HIS A 188 -0.60 -7.06 -2.37
C HIS A 188 -1.16 -7.80 -3.59
N ILE A 189 -0.54 -8.92 -3.97
CA ILE A 189 -1.09 -9.78 -5.03
C ILE A 189 -2.44 -10.35 -4.62
N VAL A 190 -2.55 -10.89 -3.40
CA VAL A 190 -3.80 -11.46 -2.89
C VAL A 190 -4.90 -10.39 -2.84
N TYR A 191 -4.60 -9.23 -2.24
CA TYR A 191 -5.53 -8.12 -2.16
C TYR A 191 -5.95 -7.62 -3.55
N GLY A 192 -4.98 -7.37 -4.43
CA GLY A 192 -5.22 -6.91 -5.79
C GLY A 192 -6.07 -7.89 -6.60
N SER A 193 -5.85 -9.20 -6.42
CA SER A 193 -6.64 -10.25 -7.07
C SER A 193 -8.09 -10.27 -6.56
N ILE A 194 -8.30 -10.18 -5.25
CA ILE A 194 -9.65 -10.08 -4.66
C ILE A 194 -10.38 -8.85 -5.19
N MET A 195 -9.68 -7.71 -5.25
CA MET A 195 -10.23 -6.47 -5.75
C MET A 195 -10.56 -6.57 -7.24
N TYR A 196 -9.66 -7.13 -8.06
CA TYR A 196 -9.86 -7.33 -9.49
C TYR A 196 -11.09 -8.22 -9.77
N LEU A 197 -11.24 -9.34 -9.06
CA LEU A 197 -12.40 -10.24 -9.20
C LEU A 197 -13.72 -9.58 -8.77
N LYS A 198 -13.66 -8.64 -7.81
CA LYS A 198 -14.85 -7.89 -7.37
C LYS A 198 -15.24 -6.82 -8.37
N GLU A 199 -14.25 -6.22 -9.04
CA GLU A 199 -14.45 -5.24 -10.11
C GLU A 199 -15.08 -5.89 -11.35
N ASP A 200 -14.66 -7.09 -11.72
CA ASP A 200 -15.16 -7.79 -12.92
C ASP A 200 -16.62 -8.26 -12.78
N LYS A 201 -17.13 -8.33 -11.53
CA LYS A 201 -18.51 -8.74 -11.20
C LYS A 201 -19.47 -7.56 -10.99
N ALA A 202 -18.99 -6.32 -11.04
CA ALA A 202 -19.76 -5.10 -10.76
C ALA A 202 -20.06 -4.32 -12.05
#